data_AF-A0A8S3RAK2-F1
#
_entry.id   AF-A0A8S3RAK2-F1
#
_cell.length_a   1.000
_cell.length_b   1.000
_cell.length_c   1.000
_cell.angle_alpha   90.00
_cell.angle_beta   90.00
_cell.angle_gamma   90.00
#
_symmetry.space_group_name_H-M   'P 1'
#
loop_
_entity.id
_entity.type
_entity.pdbx_description
1 polymer ?
#
loop_
_entity_poly.entity_id
_entity_poly.type
_entity_poly.pdbx_seq_one_letter_code
_entity_poly.pdbx_strand_id
1 'polypeptide(L)'
;MDSKLKSVRAGHKGAVTKLLVKFDELKSKTDTEVDEVEALDDAVTQKQKTLIDLNNRLLEQTSEENLEQEITDSDEYMYELDCKIRQIRKFIKSFETNTIISHDTVGPSTSRLNPDAYHFTPEAGVDMNRCAIDSMNQQYSINAPAAHIRPSENVMFQVPICKGKEVNTGTKQEPKIQQTAINVVETTDTTSVLHASQVSPDILLKTATAAVIYNDVKIECNILFDECF
;
A
#
# COMPACT_ATOMS: atom_id res chain seq x y z
N MET A 1 39.79 8.74 -7.16
CA MET A 1 39.41 7.71 -8.18
C MET A 1 37.96 7.89 -8.65
N ASP A 2 37.34 8.96 -8.18
CA ASP A 2 35.89 9.16 -8.10
C ASP A 2 35.34 9.48 -9.48
N SER A 3 36.14 10.16 -10.31
CA SER A 3 35.83 10.41 -11.72
C SER A 3 35.48 9.12 -12.49
N LYS A 4 36.16 8.01 -12.23
CA LYS A 4 35.86 6.73 -12.91
C LYS A 4 34.53 6.14 -12.45
N LEU A 5 34.26 6.12 -11.14
CA LEU A 5 32.99 5.61 -10.61
C LEU A 5 31.80 6.49 -11.01
N LYS A 6 31.97 7.83 -11.00
CA LYS A 6 30.96 8.78 -11.48
C LYS A 6 30.63 8.55 -12.96
N SER A 7 31.64 8.30 -13.78
CA SER A 7 31.45 7.97 -15.21
C SER A 7 30.70 6.65 -15.40
N VAL A 8 31.06 5.60 -14.65
CA VAL A 8 30.34 4.31 -14.70
C VAL A 8 28.89 4.50 -14.25
N ARG A 9 28.65 5.21 -13.14
CA ARG A 9 27.30 5.53 -12.67
C ARG A 9 26.49 6.28 -13.71
N ALA A 10 27.06 7.30 -14.35
CA ALA A 10 26.39 8.03 -15.43
C ALA A 10 26.01 7.11 -16.60
N GLY A 11 26.89 6.17 -16.98
CA GLY A 11 26.58 5.15 -17.99
C GLY A 11 25.41 4.25 -17.60
N HIS A 12 25.34 3.83 -16.33
CA HIS A 12 24.21 3.04 -15.82
C HIS A 12 22.91 3.87 -15.76
N LYS A 13 22.96 5.13 -15.29
CA LYS A 13 21.80 6.04 -15.32
C LYS A 13 21.28 6.20 -16.75
N GLY A 14 22.16 6.43 -17.72
CA GLY A 14 21.78 6.52 -19.13
C GLY A 14 21.18 5.24 -19.71
N ALA A 15 21.66 4.07 -19.29
CA ALA A 15 21.05 2.79 -19.68
C ALA A 15 19.64 2.63 -19.08
N VAL A 16 19.44 3.01 -17.82
CA VAL A 16 18.11 3.02 -17.18
C VAL A 16 17.18 3.96 -17.92
N THR A 17 17.60 5.19 -18.24
CA THR A 17 16.78 6.14 -19.02
C THR A 17 16.31 5.53 -20.34
N LYS A 18 17.17 4.82 -21.07
CA LYS A 18 16.77 4.13 -22.32
C LYS A 18 15.74 3.04 -22.08
N LEU A 19 15.87 2.26 -21.01
CA LEU A 19 14.88 1.24 -20.64
C LEU A 19 13.53 1.89 -20.27
N LEU A 20 13.54 3.00 -19.54
CA LEU A 20 12.32 3.72 -19.20
C LEU A 20 11.63 4.33 -20.43
N VAL A 21 12.39 4.88 -21.38
CA VAL A 21 11.85 5.32 -22.67
C VAL A 21 11.22 4.16 -23.43
N LYS A 22 11.89 3.00 -23.47
CA LYS A 22 11.33 1.79 -24.10
C LYS A 22 10.03 1.36 -23.40
N PHE A 23 9.95 1.48 -22.08
CA PHE A 23 8.72 1.20 -21.34
C PHE A 23 7.59 2.14 -21.74
N ASP A 24 7.84 3.45 -21.83
CA ASP A 24 6.84 4.43 -22.24
C ASP A 24 6.34 4.15 -23.68
N GLU A 25 7.25 3.74 -24.58
CA GLU A 25 6.88 3.27 -25.93
C GLU A 25 5.99 2.02 -25.88
N LEU A 26 6.34 1.00 -25.10
CA LEU A 26 5.54 -0.22 -24.95
C LEU A 26 4.18 0.07 -24.32
N LYS A 27 4.11 0.98 -23.35
CA LYS A 27 2.86 1.38 -22.70
C LYS A 27 1.87 2.02 -23.69
N SER A 28 2.38 2.67 -24.74
CA SER A 28 1.57 3.34 -25.77
C SER A 28 1.05 2.40 -26.87
N LYS A 29 1.60 1.18 -26.98
CA LYS A 29 1.21 0.19 -27.99
C LYS A 29 0.02 -0.62 -27.49
N THR A 30 -0.89 -0.95 -28.40
CA THR A 30 -2.13 -1.71 -28.09
C THR A 30 -1.86 -3.20 -27.94
N ASP A 31 -0.89 -3.74 -28.69
CA ASP A 31 -0.56 -5.17 -28.76
C ASP A 31 0.76 -5.48 -28.04
N THR A 32 0.95 -4.91 -26.84
CA THR A 32 2.18 -5.13 -26.07
C THR A 32 2.17 -6.50 -25.41
N GLU A 33 3.22 -7.28 -25.65
CA GLU A 33 3.45 -8.56 -25.00
C GLU A 33 3.90 -8.35 -23.55
N VAL A 34 3.23 -9.03 -22.61
CA VAL A 34 3.51 -8.93 -21.16
C VAL A 34 4.96 -9.33 -20.85
N ASP A 35 5.43 -10.42 -21.47
CA ASP A 35 6.79 -10.94 -21.31
C ASP A 35 7.87 -9.89 -21.64
N GLU A 36 7.62 -9.01 -22.62
CA GLU A 36 8.57 -7.94 -22.96
C GLU A 36 8.65 -6.88 -21.85
N VAL A 37 7.52 -6.56 -21.22
CA VAL A 37 7.44 -5.61 -20.11
C VAL A 37 8.06 -6.20 -18.84
N GLU A 38 7.85 -7.49 -18.58
CA GLU A 38 8.48 -8.20 -17.46
C GLU A 38 10.00 -8.22 -17.59
N ALA A 39 10.51 -8.55 -18.78
CA ALA A 39 11.95 -8.49 -19.06
C ALA A 39 12.53 -7.08 -18.84
N LEU A 40 11.73 -6.04 -19.07
CA LEU A 40 12.10 -4.66 -18.81
C LEU A 40 12.12 -4.36 -17.30
N ASP A 41 11.13 -4.81 -16.51
CA ASP A 41 11.14 -4.68 -15.03
C ASP A 41 12.39 -5.31 -14.43
N ASP A 42 12.74 -6.52 -14.88
CA ASP A 42 13.94 -7.24 -14.44
C ASP A 42 15.22 -6.47 -14.78
N ALA A 43 15.33 -5.99 -16.03
CA ALA A 43 16.49 -5.22 -16.47
C ALA A 43 16.67 -3.91 -15.67
N VAL A 44 15.59 -3.17 -15.44
CA VAL A 44 15.62 -1.92 -14.66
C VAL A 44 15.95 -2.23 -13.19
N THR A 45 15.34 -3.25 -12.60
CA THR A 45 15.61 -3.67 -11.22
C THR A 45 17.07 -4.11 -11.03
N GLN A 46 17.66 -4.81 -12.00
CA GLN A 46 19.06 -5.19 -11.96
C GLN A 46 19.99 -3.96 -12.04
N LYS A 47 19.65 -2.98 -12.89
CA LYS A 47 20.40 -1.73 -12.99
C LYS A 47 20.29 -0.89 -11.72
N GLN A 48 19.12 -0.84 -11.09
CA GLN A 48 18.92 -0.19 -9.81
C GLN A 48 19.86 -0.76 -8.74
N LYS A 49 19.90 -2.10 -8.58
CA LYS A 49 20.83 -2.76 -7.64
C LYS A 49 22.29 -2.37 -7.89
N THR A 50 22.68 -2.29 -9.16
CA THR A 50 24.05 -1.88 -9.54
C THR A 50 24.31 -0.42 -9.18
N LEU A 51 23.32 0.46 -9.36
CA LEU A 51 23.44 1.87 -9.01
C LEU A 51 23.52 2.09 -7.49
N ILE A 52 22.80 1.30 -6.70
CA ILE A 52 22.92 1.31 -5.23
C ILE A 52 24.35 0.95 -4.81
N ASP A 53 24.94 -0.11 -5.36
CA ASP A 53 26.34 -0.48 -5.08
C ASP A 53 27.31 0.64 -5.49
N LEU A 54 27.13 1.22 -6.68
CA LEU A 54 27.97 2.33 -7.15
C LEU A 54 27.83 3.57 -6.28
N ASN A 55 26.63 3.90 -5.80
CA ASN A 55 26.39 5.02 -4.90
C ASN A 55 27.10 4.79 -3.56
N ASN A 56 26.95 3.62 -2.94
CA ASN A 56 27.65 3.30 -1.69
C ASN A 56 29.17 3.45 -1.83
N ARG A 57 29.74 2.92 -2.92
CA ARG A 57 31.18 3.03 -3.21
C ARG A 57 31.63 4.45 -3.53
N LEU A 58 30.76 5.28 -4.10
CA LEU A 58 31.03 6.70 -4.34
C LEU A 58 31.02 7.48 -3.02
N LEU A 59 30.06 7.22 -2.14
CA LEU A 59 29.98 7.85 -0.82
C LEU A 59 31.24 7.57 0.01
N GLU A 60 31.76 6.35 -0.04
CA GLU A 60 33.03 5.97 0.62
C GLU A 60 34.26 6.74 0.11
N GLN A 61 34.23 7.25 -1.12
CA GLN A 61 35.36 7.92 -1.77
C GLN A 61 35.19 9.44 -1.88
N THR A 62 34.00 9.96 -1.56
CA THR A 62 33.68 11.39 -1.71
C THR A 62 34.23 12.18 -0.51
N SER A 63 34.82 13.35 -0.76
CA SER A 63 35.26 14.23 0.33
C SER A 63 34.08 14.72 1.16
N GLU A 64 34.30 14.97 2.46
CA GLU A 64 33.27 15.42 3.39
C GLU A 64 32.53 16.67 2.89
N GLU A 65 33.24 17.59 2.23
CA GLU A 65 32.68 18.83 1.66
C GLU A 65 31.63 18.59 0.56
N ASN A 66 31.72 17.46 -0.14
CA ASN A 66 30.81 17.11 -1.25
C ASN A 66 29.83 15.99 -0.89
N LEU A 67 29.95 15.41 0.31
CA LEU A 67 29.22 14.20 0.70
C LEU A 67 27.70 14.43 0.75
N GLU A 68 27.26 15.54 1.33
CA GLU A 68 25.83 15.87 1.47
C GLU A 68 25.14 16.04 0.11
N GLN A 69 25.78 16.73 -0.84
CA GLN A 69 25.26 16.86 -2.20
C GLN A 69 25.20 15.50 -2.89
N GLU A 70 26.23 14.67 -2.73
CA GLU A 70 26.31 13.34 -3.36
C GLU A 70 25.22 12.39 -2.82
N ILE A 71 24.89 12.48 -1.53
CA ILE A 71 23.76 11.76 -0.92
C ILE A 71 22.45 12.26 -1.53
N THR A 72 22.23 13.58 -1.55
CA THR A 72 20.98 14.18 -2.06
C THR A 72 20.72 13.80 -3.52
N ASP A 73 21.72 13.95 -4.40
CA ASP A 73 21.64 13.59 -5.83
C ASP A 73 21.39 12.09 -6.05
N SER A 74 21.88 11.26 -5.13
CA SER A 74 21.72 9.80 -5.19
C SER A 74 20.31 9.41 -4.76
N ASP A 75 19.82 9.97 -3.65
CA ASP A 75 18.52 9.66 -3.07
C ASP A 75 17.38 10.15 -3.95
N GLU A 76 17.46 11.37 -4.48
CA GLU A 76 16.45 11.92 -5.40
C GLU A 76 16.29 11.01 -6.64
N TYR A 77 17.40 10.64 -7.26
CA TYR A 77 17.37 9.76 -8.43
C TYR A 77 16.89 8.34 -8.10
N MET A 78 17.25 7.79 -6.93
CA MET A 78 16.76 6.47 -6.51
C MET A 78 15.25 6.48 -6.25
N TYR A 79 14.73 7.56 -5.65
CA TYR A 79 13.30 7.75 -5.41
C TYR A 79 12.51 7.80 -6.73
N GLU A 80 12.96 8.60 -7.69
CA GLU A 80 12.34 8.68 -9.03
C GLU A 80 12.33 7.30 -9.71
N LEU A 81 13.45 6.58 -9.66
CA LEU A 81 13.58 5.25 -10.22
C LEU A 81 12.61 4.25 -9.56
N ASP A 82 12.45 4.31 -8.24
CA ASP A 82 11.49 3.48 -7.50
C ASP A 82 10.04 3.78 -7.86
N CYS A 83 9.67 5.05 -8.04
CA CYS A 83 8.35 5.40 -8.55
C CYS A 83 8.14 4.80 -9.97
N LYS A 84 9.14 4.86 -10.85
CA LYS A 84 9.05 4.27 -12.21
C LYS A 84 8.93 2.76 -12.20
N ILE A 85 9.71 2.05 -11.37
CA ILE A 85 9.57 0.59 -11.19
C ILE A 85 8.16 0.23 -10.69
N ARG A 86 7.60 1.01 -9.75
CA ARG A 86 6.21 0.81 -9.30
C ARG A 86 5.20 0.99 -10.45
N GLN A 87 5.41 1.97 -11.33
CA GLN A 87 4.57 2.16 -12.52
C GLN A 87 4.65 0.97 -13.47
N ILE A 88 5.84 0.44 -13.74
CA ILE A 88 6.04 -0.76 -14.58
C ILE A 88 5.27 -1.95 -14.01
N ARG A 89 5.46 -2.24 -12.71
CA ARG A 89 4.77 -3.35 -12.05
C ARG A 89 3.25 -3.19 -11.99
N LYS A 90 2.76 -1.96 -11.83
CA LYS A 90 1.32 -1.67 -11.91
C LYS A 90 0.78 -1.94 -13.31
N PHE A 91 1.55 -1.62 -14.35
CA PHE A 91 1.20 -1.90 -15.73
C PHE A 91 1.15 -3.40 -16.01
N ILE A 92 2.16 -4.18 -15.57
CA ILE A 92 2.15 -5.66 -15.69
C ILE A 92 0.89 -6.27 -15.06
N LYS A 93 0.56 -5.87 -13.83
CA LYS A 93 -0.66 -6.35 -13.13
C LYS A 93 -1.97 -6.05 -13.87
N SER A 94 -2.00 -4.98 -14.68
CA SER A 94 -3.21 -4.63 -15.44
C SER A 94 -3.53 -5.65 -16.54
N PHE A 95 -2.53 -6.38 -17.04
CA PHE A 95 -2.74 -7.47 -17.99
C PHE A 95 -3.42 -8.67 -17.33
N GLU A 96 -2.97 -9.04 -16.12
CA GLU A 96 -3.55 -10.16 -15.35
C GLU A 96 -5.06 -9.96 -15.08
N THR A 97 -5.46 -8.73 -14.75
CA THR A 97 -6.87 -8.41 -14.49
C THR A 97 -7.76 -8.50 -15.73
N ASN A 98 -7.21 -8.26 -16.92
CA ASN A 98 -7.98 -8.31 -18.17
C ASN A 98 -8.20 -9.75 -18.67
N THR A 99 -7.27 -10.67 -18.37
CA THR A 99 -7.38 -12.07 -18.78
C THR A 99 -8.52 -12.80 -18.06
N ILE A 100 -8.80 -12.45 -16.79
CA ILE A 100 -9.83 -13.13 -15.98
C ILE A 100 -11.26 -12.82 -16.46
N ILE A 101 -11.52 -11.61 -16.96
CA ILE A 101 -12.88 -11.17 -17.34
C ILE A 101 -13.33 -11.81 -18.68
N SER A 102 -12.39 -12.30 -19.48
CA SER A 102 -12.67 -12.78 -20.83
C SER A 102 -13.02 -14.27 -20.91
N HIS A 103 -12.91 -15.04 -19.81
CA HIS A 103 -13.10 -16.50 -19.83
C HIS A 103 -14.45 -16.99 -19.24
N ASP A 104 -15.34 -16.09 -18.81
CA ASP A 104 -16.63 -16.46 -18.17
C ASP A 104 -17.89 -16.17 -18.99
N THR A 105 -17.77 -15.81 -20.27
CA THR A 105 -18.93 -15.49 -21.12
C THR A 105 -19.19 -16.54 -22.20
N VAL A 106 -19.40 -17.79 -21.79
CA VAL A 106 -20.12 -18.78 -22.60
C VAL A 106 -21.32 -19.32 -21.84
N GLY A 107 -22.46 -18.65 -22.02
CA GLY A 107 -23.76 -19.31 -22.14
C GLY A 107 -24.43 -19.84 -20.87
N PRO A 108 -25.75 -20.07 -20.93
CA PRO A 108 -26.66 -19.73 -19.85
C PRO A 108 -26.69 -20.82 -18.77
N SER A 109 -26.40 -20.45 -17.53
CA SER A 109 -26.97 -21.14 -16.38
C SER A 109 -28.48 -20.97 -16.43
N THR A 110 -29.11 -21.86 -17.18
CA THR A 110 -30.55 -22.10 -17.09
C THR A 110 -30.86 -22.25 -15.62
N SER A 111 -31.73 -21.36 -15.17
CA SER A 111 -32.39 -21.38 -13.89
C SER A 111 -32.94 -22.79 -13.68
N ARG A 112 -32.19 -23.64 -12.97
CA ARG A 112 -32.77 -24.78 -12.25
C ARG A 112 -33.55 -24.19 -11.09
N LEU A 113 -34.69 -23.59 -11.45
CA LEU A 113 -35.81 -23.44 -10.54
C LEU A 113 -36.09 -24.84 -10.01
N ASN A 114 -36.01 -24.94 -8.69
CA ASN A 114 -36.27 -26.15 -7.94
C ASN A 114 -37.58 -26.79 -8.43
N PRO A 115 -37.56 -27.98 -9.08
CA PRO A 115 -38.78 -28.62 -9.57
C PRO A 115 -39.71 -29.06 -8.42
N ASP A 116 -39.21 -29.05 -7.18
CA ASP A 116 -39.95 -29.49 -5.99
C ASP A 116 -40.64 -28.35 -5.22
N ALA A 117 -40.74 -27.14 -5.79
CA ALA A 117 -41.36 -25.99 -5.13
C ALA A 117 -42.91 -26.06 -5.03
N TYR A 118 -43.55 -27.16 -5.44
CA TYR A 118 -45.02 -27.31 -5.47
C TYR A 118 -45.67 -27.80 -4.16
N HIS A 119 -44.94 -27.95 -3.06
CA HIS A 119 -45.49 -28.57 -1.83
C HIS A 119 -45.49 -27.69 -0.57
N PHE A 120 -45.85 -26.42 -0.69
CA PHE A 120 -46.26 -25.62 0.47
C PHE A 120 -47.62 -24.97 0.25
N THR A 121 -48.67 -25.75 0.50
CA THR A 121 -49.99 -25.22 0.84
C THR A 121 -50.04 -24.96 2.35
N PRO A 122 -50.33 -23.73 2.82
CA PRO A 122 -50.70 -23.50 4.19
C PRO A 122 -52.18 -23.86 4.34
N GLU A 123 -52.47 -25.05 4.88
CA GLU A 123 -53.80 -25.32 5.42
C GLU A 123 -54.01 -24.54 6.72
N ALA A 124 -55.25 -24.10 6.86
CA ALA A 124 -55.72 -23.15 7.83
C ALA A 124 -55.55 -23.60 9.29
N GLY A 125 -55.20 -22.62 10.12
CA GLY A 125 -55.93 -22.35 11.36
C GLY A 125 -55.63 -23.23 12.55
N VAL A 126 -54.81 -22.72 13.47
CA VAL A 126 -55.11 -22.82 14.90
C VAL A 126 -54.76 -21.48 15.56
N ASP A 127 -55.78 -20.96 16.23
CA ASP A 127 -55.81 -19.75 17.05
C ASP A 127 -55.14 -19.98 18.42
N MET A 128 -54.89 -18.87 19.11
CA MET A 128 -54.57 -18.74 20.54
C MET A 128 -53.11 -18.80 21.06
N ASN A 129 -52.77 -17.63 21.62
CA ASN A 129 -52.26 -17.39 22.98
C ASN A 129 -50.75 -17.14 23.23
N ARG A 130 -50.49 -15.85 23.48
CA ARG A 130 -49.96 -15.30 24.75
C ARG A 130 -48.67 -15.91 25.33
N CYS A 131 -47.59 -15.14 25.23
CA CYS A 131 -46.60 -14.87 26.29
C CYS A 131 -45.87 -13.58 25.87
N ALA A 132 -46.19 -12.40 26.41
CA ALA A 132 -45.64 -11.88 27.67
C ALA A 132 -44.12 -12.09 27.77
N ILE A 133 -43.35 -11.11 27.31
CA ILE A 133 -41.97 -10.88 27.79
C ILE A 133 -41.92 -9.44 28.28
N ASP A 134 -42.01 -9.31 29.60
CA ASP A 134 -41.68 -8.12 30.35
C ASP A 134 -40.16 -7.86 30.28
N SER A 135 -39.83 -6.59 30.03
CA SER A 135 -38.94 -5.77 30.87
C SER A 135 -37.66 -6.40 31.44
N MET A 136 -36.49 -5.94 30.96
CA MET A 136 -35.43 -5.46 31.86
C MET A 136 -34.63 -4.34 31.20
N ASN A 137 -34.91 -3.14 31.66
CA ASN A 137 -34.15 -1.92 31.49
C ASN A 137 -32.97 -1.97 32.48
N GLN A 138 -31.72 -2.00 32.01
CA GLN A 138 -30.54 -1.82 32.87
C GLN A 138 -29.79 -0.54 32.44
N GLN A 139 -30.06 0.55 33.17
CA GLN A 139 -29.20 1.71 33.22
C GLN A 139 -27.94 1.37 34.03
N TYR A 140 -26.80 1.25 33.37
CA TYR A 140 -25.50 1.32 34.04
C TYR A 140 -25.07 2.79 34.12
N SER A 141 -25.11 3.33 35.33
CA SER A 141 -24.44 4.57 35.70
C SER A 141 -22.97 4.24 36.00
N ILE A 142 -22.04 4.78 35.21
CA ILE A 142 -20.61 4.72 35.51
C ILE A 142 -20.13 6.16 35.64
N ASN A 143 -20.00 6.62 36.90
CA ASN A 143 -19.28 7.84 37.23
C ASN A 143 -17.78 7.59 37.00
N ALA A 144 -17.23 8.07 35.89
CA ALA A 144 -15.80 8.17 35.68
C ALA A 144 -15.35 9.63 35.90
N PRO A 145 -14.29 9.89 36.68
CA PRO A 145 -13.76 11.24 36.84
C PRO A 145 -13.12 11.72 35.54
N ALA A 146 -13.47 12.95 35.14
CA ALA A 146 -12.90 13.63 33.98
C ALA A 146 -11.40 13.89 34.19
N ALA A 147 -10.55 13.02 33.63
CA ALA A 147 -9.14 13.31 33.46
C ALA A 147 -9.01 14.27 32.27
N HIS A 148 -8.65 15.52 32.57
CA HIS A 148 -8.37 16.56 31.58
C HIS A 148 -7.05 16.25 30.87
N ILE A 149 -7.12 15.46 29.80
CA ILE A 149 -5.99 15.24 28.89
C ILE A 149 -5.91 16.46 27.98
N ARG A 150 -4.81 17.22 28.10
CA ARG A 150 -4.48 18.32 27.19
C ARG A 150 -4.28 17.73 25.79
N PRO A 151 -4.82 18.33 24.72
CA PRO A 151 -4.46 17.94 23.35
C PRO A 151 -3.02 18.40 23.10
N SER A 152 -2.05 17.53 23.34
CA SER A 152 -0.68 17.73 22.90
C SER A 152 -0.41 16.86 21.68
N GLU A 153 -0.07 17.55 20.59
CA GLU A 153 0.73 17.10 19.45
C GLU A 153 0.08 16.06 18.53
N ASN A 154 -0.22 16.49 17.29
CA ASN A 154 -0.52 15.62 16.17
C ASN A 154 0.65 14.65 15.96
N VAL A 155 0.54 13.43 16.48
CA VAL A 155 1.51 12.37 16.22
C VAL A 155 1.22 11.83 14.82
N MET A 156 2.04 12.23 13.85
CA MET A 156 1.98 11.75 12.47
C MET A 156 2.67 10.37 12.41
N PHE A 157 1.90 9.31 12.24
CA PHE A 157 2.44 7.97 12.07
C PHE A 157 2.64 7.67 10.58
N GLN A 158 3.89 7.63 10.14
CA GLN A 158 4.23 7.12 8.81
C GLN A 158 4.30 5.59 8.93
N VAL A 159 3.31 4.89 8.36
CA VAL A 159 3.26 3.42 8.38
C VAL A 159 3.92 2.90 7.11
N PRO A 160 5.15 2.36 7.17
CA PRO A 160 5.73 1.67 6.04
C PRO A 160 4.96 0.37 5.79
N ILE A 161 4.39 0.21 4.59
CA ILE A 161 3.77 -1.04 4.18
C ILE A 161 4.89 -2.02 3.79
N CYS A 162 5.46 -2.71 4.77
CA CYS A 162 6.43 -3.78 4.54
C CYS A 162 5.69 -5.11 4.31
N LYS A 163 5.75 -5.65 3.08
CA LYS A 163 5.49 -7.09 2.85
C LYS A 163 6.74 -7.87 3.21
N GLY A 164 6.59 -8.83 4.13
CA GLY A 164 7.68 -9.53 4.79
C GLY A 164 8.58 -10.37 3.88
N LYS A 165 9.87 -10.37 4.22
CA LYS A 165 10.80 -11.49 4.04
C LYS A 165 11.78 -11.47 5.22
N GLU A 166 11.74 -12.50 6.04
CA GLU A 166 12.69 -12.71 7.13
C GLU A 166 14.06 -13.10 6.56
N VAL A 167 15.13 -12.41 7.00
CA VAL A 167 16.48 -12.99 7.10
C VAL A 167 17.20 -12.38 8.32
N ASN A 168 17.68 -13.24 9.20
CA ASN A 168 18.49 -12.93 10.38
C ASN A 168 19.96 -12.63 10.03
N THR A 169 20.57 -11.64 10.70
CA THR A 169 21.76 -11.70 11.57
C THR A 169 22.63 -10.44 11.54
N GLY A 170 23.09 -9.99 12.72
CA GLY A 170 24.34 -9.19 12.84
C GLY A 170 24.21 -7.85 13.56
N THR A 171 24.57 -7.83 14.84
CA THR A 171 24.50 -6.73 15.82
C THR A 171 25.39 -5.51 15.54
N LYS A 172 24.81 -4.30 15.65
CA LYS A 172 25.45 -3.10 16.25
C LYS A 172 24.37 -2.19 16.86
N GLN A 173 24.61 -1.70 18.07
CA GLN A 173 23.64 -0.98 18.91
C GLN A 173 23.30 0.42 18.36
N GLU A 174 22.00 0.70 18.19
CA GLU A 174 21.40 2.02 18.02
C GLU A 174 20.08 2.09 18.86
N PRO A 175 19.53 3.29 19.13
CA PRO A 175 18.58 3.51 20.21
C PRO A 175 17.24 2.79 19.99
N LYS A 176 16.75 2.14 21.06
CA LYS A 176 15.51 1.37 21.09
C LYS A 176 14.29 2.25 20.84
N ILE A 177 13.81 2.29 19.61
CA ILE A 177 12.39 2.54 19.32
C ILE A 177 11.69 1.18 19.47
N GLN A 178 10.82 1.04 20.47
CA GLN A 178 10.01 -0.17 20.64
C GLN A 178 9.00 -0.23 19.49
N GLN A 179 9.28 -1.06 18.47
CA GLN A 179 8.27 -1.50 17.52
C GLN A 179 7.35 -2.49 18.21
N THR A 180 6.18 -2.02 18.65
CA THR A 180 5.09 -2.90 19.05
C THR A 180 4.41 -3.40 17.78
N ALA A 181 4.52 -4.71 17.50
CA ALA A 181 3.75 -5.35 16.45
C ALA A 181 2.25 -5.24 16.80
N ILE A 182 1.49 -4.50 16.00
CA ILE A 182 0.04 -4.37 16.19
C ILE A 182 -0.61 -5.53 15.43
N ASN A 183 -1.21 -6.46 16.18
CA ASN A 183 -2.16 -7.42 15.60
C ASN A 183 -3.41 -6.64 15.17
N VAL A 184 -3.57 -6.43 13.87
CA VAL A 184 -4.78 -5.82 13.31
C VAL A 184 -5.91 -6.85 13.44
N VAL A 185 -6.79 -6.63 14.42
CA VAL A 185 -8.05 -7.38 14.53
C VAL A 185 -9.02 -6.74 13.54
N GLU A 186 -9.41 -7.46 12.49
CA GLU A 186 -10.46 -7.03 11.56
C GLU A 186 -11.80 -6.96 12.31
N THR A 187 -12.25 -5.75 12.61
CA THR A 187 -13.64 -5.48 13.03
C THR A 187 -14.38 -4.83 11.87
N THR A 188 -15.50 -5.43 11.46
CA THR A 188 -16.22 -5.19 10.20
C THR A 188 -17.10 -3.93 10.13
N ASP A 189 -17.01 -2.98 11.08
CA ASP A 189 -17.90 -1.81 11.12
C ASP A 189 -17.16 -0.48 11.35
N THR A 190 -16.27 -0.11 10.41
CA THR A 190 -15.66 1.24 10.40
C THR A 190 -15.96 1.98 9.11
N THR A 191 -16.73 3.05 9.21
CA THR A 191 -16.92 4.08 8.17
C THR A 191 -15.67 4.96 8.09
N SER A 192 -14.83 4.76 7.08
CA SER A 192 -13.69 5.63 6.77
C SER A 192 -14.18 6.88 6.03
N VAL A 193 -13.79 8.08 6.49
CA VAL A 193 -14.05 9.34 5.79
C VAL A 193 -12.79 9.72 5.00
N LEU A 194 -12.93 9.90 3.69
CA LEU A 194 -11.85 10.32 2.80
C LEU A 194 -11.84 11.84 2.67
N HIS A 195 -10.69 12.45 2.91
CA HIS A 195 -10.48 13.88 2.67
C HIS A 195 -9.35 14.04 1.64
N ALA A 196 -9.61 14.79 0.57
CA ALA A 196 -8.59 15.17 -0.40
C ALA A 196 -8.24 16.65 -0.16
N SER A 197 -6.97 16.94 0.02
CA SER A 197 -6.47 18.32 0.11
C SER A 197 -5.40 18.53 -0.95
N GLN A 198 -5.55 19.57 -1.76
CA GLN A 198 -4.65 19.88 -2.86
C GLN A 198 -3.61 20.89 -2.36
N VAL A 199 -2.40 20.40 -2.08
CA VAL A 199 -1.29 21.22 -1.54
C VAL A 199 -0.49 21.89 -2.67
N SER A 200 -0.50 21.30 -3.86
CA SER A 200 0.07 21.86 -5.10
C SER A 200 -0.65 21.21 -6.32
N PRO A 201 -0.58 21.78 -7.54
CA PRO A 201 -1.25 21.19 -8.71
C PRO A 201 -0.76 19.77 -9.05
N ASP A 202 0.44 19.40 -8.62
CA ASP A 202 1.09 18.13 -8.97
C ASP A 202 1.13 17.11 -7.83
N ILE A 203 0.70 17.47 -6.61
CA ILE A 203 0.71 16.57 -5.45
C ILE A 203 -0.69 16.43 -4.88
N LEU A 204 -1.33 15.29 -5.16
CA LEU A 204 -2.58 14.89 -4.53
C LEU A 204 -2.26 14.03 -3.30
N LEU A 205 -2.16 14.66 -2.12
CA LEU A 205 -2.14 13.93 -0.86
C LEU A 205 -3.55 13.40 -0.59
N LYS A 206 -3.74 12.09 -0.72
CA LYS A 206 -4.93 11.42 -0.19
C LYS A 206 -4.66 11.08 1.26
N THR A 207 -5.47 11.64 2.16
CA THR A 207 -5.46 11.25 3.57
C THR A 207 -6.76 10.54 3.91
N ALA A 208 -6.67 9.45 4.67
CA ALA A 208 -7.82 8.84 5.31
C ALA A 208 -7.65 8.91 6.82
N THR A 209 -8.73 9.24 7.53
CA THR A 209 -8.80 9.01 8.97
C THR A 209 -9.29 7.59 9.21
N ALA A 210 -8.51 6.82 9.96
CA ALA A 210 -8.91 5.49 10.42
C ALA A 210 -8.72 5.40 11.93
N ALA A 211 -9.70 4.78 12.59
CA ALA A 211 -9.59 4.48 14.00
C ALA A 211 -8.71 3.24 14.21
N VAL A 212 -7.69 3.37 15.06
CA VAL A 212 -6.84 2.27 15.52
C VAL A 212 -7.10 2.08 17.01
N ILE A 213 -7.38 0.84 17.42
CA ILE A 213 -7.50 0.50 18.85
C ILE A 213 -6.11 0.10 19.36
N TYR A 214 -5.59 0.84 20.34
CA TYR A 214 -4.33 0.54 21.01
C TYR A 214 -4.53 0.58 22.53
N ASN A 215 -4.25 -0.53 23.22
CA ASN A 215 -4.50 -0.69 24.66
C ASN A 215 -5.94 -0.31 25.08
N ASP A 216 -6.93 -0.83 24.35
CA ASP A 216 -8.37 -0.54 24.55
C ASP A 216 -8.77 0.94 24.36
N VAL A 217 -7.87 1.79 23.86
CA VAL A 217 -8.16 3.19 23.53
C VAL A 217 -8.30 3.32 22.00
N LYS A 218 -9.42 3.90 21.56
CA LYS A 218 -9.64 4.26 20.16
C LYS A 218 -8.87 5.55 19.84
N ILE A 219 -7.89 5.46 18.96
CA ILE A 219 -7.08 6.58 18.47
C ILE A 219 -7.45 6.84 17.01
N GLU A 220 -7.79 8.07 16.65
CA GLU A 220 -7.98 8.45 15.25
C GLU A 220 -6.63 8.81 14.63
N CYS A 221 -6.21 8.02 13.63
CA CYS A 221 -4.96 8.21 12.93
C CYS A 221 -5.21 8.75 11.53
N ASN A 222 -4.39 9.71 11.10
CA ASN A 222 -4.31 10.13 9.70
C ASN A 222 -3.37 9.18 8.95
N ILE A 223 -3.90 8.47 7.95
CA ILE A 223 -3.16 7.64 7.02
C ILE A 223 -2.86 8.49 5.79
N LEU A 224 -1.57 8.67 5.50
CA LEU A 224 -1.09 9.29 4.27
C LEU A 224 -0.91 8.22 3.20
N PHE A 225 -1.66 8.32 2.10
CA PHE A 225 -1.40 7.52 0.91
C PHE A 225 -0.44 8.27 0.01
N ASP A 226 0.78 7.75 -0.08
CA ASP A 226 1.78 8.24 -1.01
C ASP A 226 1.56 7.58 -2.38
N GLU A 227 0.75 8.23 -3.22
CA GLU A 227 0.58 7.83 -4.62
C GLU A 227 1.70 8.49 -5.44
N CYS A 228 2.77 7.75 -5.79
CA CYS A 228 3.64 8.18 -6.90
C CYS A 228 2.79 8.17 -8.18
N PHE A 229 2.47 9.36 -8.70
CA PHE A 229 1.79 9.54 -9.99
C PHE A 229 2.74 9.31 -11.16
#